data_AF-A0A0R2T1Z2-F1
#
_entry.id   AF-A0A0R2T1Z2-F1
#
_cell.length_a   1.000
_cell.length_b   1.000
_cell.length_c   1.000
_cell.angle_alpha   90.00
_cell.angle_beta   90.00
_cell.angle_gamma   90.00
#
_symmetry.space_group_name_H-M   'P 1'
#
loop_
_entity.id
_entity.type
_entity.pdbx_description
1 polymer ?
#
loop_
_entity_poly.entity_id
_entity_poly.type
_entity_poly.pdbx_seq_one_letter_code
_entity_poly.pdbx_strand_id
1 'polypeptide(L)'
;MKYLWLFCLLLISCADNDKEYEGTPTDFEDISFLTTTNENVNGGTQFAYLSTGLLQDGVAYCFCQLQCSRTSKTVFSLQYNEGTNYLRYKESPSEEYTYYDTSDWCIKYE
;
A
#
# COMPACT_ATOMS: atom_id res chain seq x y z
N MET A 1 63.19 -19.72 6.24
CA MET A 1 63.06 -18.61 5.27
C MET A 1 61.70 -18.79 4.59
N LYS A 2 60.64 -18.16 5.10
CA LYS A 2 60.17 -16.78 4.81
C LYS A 2 59.52 -16.68 3.43
N TYR A 3 58.33 -17.28 3.32
CA TYR A 3 57.34 -16.97 2.28
C TYR A 3 55.99 -16.78 2.96
N LEU A 4 55.61 -15.53 3.18
CA LEU A 4 54.20 -15.16 3.34
C LEU A 4 54.11 -13.67 2.99
N TRP A 5 53.95 -13.42 1.70
CA TRP A 5 53.56 -12.12 1.17
C TRP A 5 52.11 -12.26 0.69
N LEU A 6 51.42 -11.12 0.70
CA LEU A 6 49.99 -10.90 0.45
C LEU A 6 49.07 -11.19 1.64
N PHE A 7 48.58 -10.11 2.25
CA PHE A 7 47.19 -9.72 2.08
C PHE A 7 47.05 -8.23 2.41
N CYS A 8 46.96 -7.43 1.36
CA CYS A 8 46.64 -6.01 1.45
C CYS A 8 45.11 -5.92 1.62
N LEU A 9 44.63 -5.79 2.85
CA LEU A 9 43.24 -5.52 3.15
C LEU A 9 42.95 -4.04 2.87
N LEU A 10 42.57 -3.76 1.63
CA LEU A 10 41.91 -2.50 1.25
C LEU A 10 40.52 -2.49 1.88
N LEU A 11 40.40 -1.89 3.07
CA LEU A 11 39.11 -1.51 3.64
C LEU A 11 38.62 -0.25 2.91
N ILE A 12 38.02 -0.46 1.74
CA ILE A 12 37.14 0.55 1.15
C ILE A 12 35.85 0.50 1.98
N SER A 13 35.73 1.41 2.94
CA SER A 13 34.44 1.66 3.59
C SER A 13 33.50 2.22 2.52
N CYS A 14 32.55 1.42 2.04
CA CYS A 14 31.32 1.98 1.49
C CYS A 14 30.66 2.76 2.63
N ALA A 15 30.81 4.07 2.62
CA ALA A 15 29.86 4.93 3.30
C ALA A 15 28.57 4.79 2.50
N ASP A 16 27.67 3.92 2.94
CA ASP A 16 26.29 3.97 2.50
C ASP A 16 25.76 5.34 2.93
N ASN A 17 25.66 6.20 1.92
CA ASN A 17 24.97 7.47 2.05
C ASN A 17 23.51 7.10 1.88
N ASP A 18 22.90 6.60 2.96
CA ASP A 18 21.46 6.42 3.06
C ASP A 18 20.84 7.79 2.81
N LYS A 19 20.46 8.02 1.56
CA LYS A 19 19.66 9.17 1.20
C LYS A 19 18.28 8.90 1.78
N GLU A 20 18.04 9.48 2.93
CA GLU A 20 16.71 9.64 3.49
C GLU A 20 15.87 10.31 2.39
N TYR A 21 15.01 9.53 1.75
CA TYR A 21 14.18 9.99 0.66
C TYR A 21 13.08 10.82 1.28
N GLU A 22 13.32 12.11 1.48
CA GLU A 22 12.25 13.08 1.74
C GLU A 22 11.44 13.22 0.46
N GLY A 23 10.57 12.24 0.20
CA GLY A 23 9.59 12.31 -0.86
C GLY A 23 8.66 13.48 -0.56
N THR A 24 8.55 14.43 -1.49
CA THR A 24 7.44 15.39 -1.51
C THR A 24 6.13 14.61 -1.32
N PRO A 25 5.21 15.03 -0.44
CA PRO A 25 3.93 14.36 -0.29
C PRO A 25 3.27 14.27 -1.67
N THR A 26 3.05 13.06 -2.16
CA THR A 26 2.32 12.85 -3.41
C THR A 26 0.93 13.46 -3.24
N ASP A 27 0.39 14.11 -4.27
CA ASP A 27 -1.01 14.54 -4.22
C ASP A 27 -1.94 13.32 -4.23
N PHE A 28 -3.23 13.53 -3.93
CA PHE A 28 -4.22 12.49 -4.12
C PHE A 28 -4.44 12.21 -5.61
N GLU A 29 -4.32 10.95 -6.01
CA GLU A 29 -4.52 10.49 -7.38
C GLU A 29 -5.79 9.66 -7.49
N ASP A 30 -6.53 9.81 -8.61
CA ASP A 30 -7.70 8.99 -8.91
C ASP A 30 -7.28 7.55 -9.19
N ILE A 31 -7.96 6.61 -8.52
CA ILE A 31 -7.74 5.17 -8.68
C ILE A 31 -9.06 4.45 -8.98
N SER A 32 -8.97 3.33 -9.68
CA SER A 32 -10.11 2.48 -10.01
C SER A 32 -10.56 1.63 -8.83
N PHE A 33 -9.64 1.09 -8.03
CA PHE A 33 -9.96 0.36 -6.80
C PHE A 33 -8.88 0.50 -5.72
N LEU A 34 -9.28 0.28 -4.47
CA LEU A 34 -8.36 -0.01 -3.37
C LEU A 34 -8.94 -1.12 -2.51
N THR A 35 -8.16 -2.18 -2.31
CA THR A 35 -8.50 -3.25 -1.38
C THR A 35 -7.64 -3.16 -0.13
N THR A 36 -8.24 -3.42 1.03
CA THR A 36 -7.55 -3.57 2.31
C THR A 36 -7.69 -5.01 2.79
N THR A 37 -6.65 -5.53 3.44
CA THR A 37 -6.67 -6.85 4.08
C THR A 37 -6.05 -6.76 5.46
N ASN A 38 -6.71 -7.38 6.44
CA ASN A 38 -6.23 -7.50 7.81
C ASN A 38 -6.46 -8.91 8.32
N GLU A 39 -5.36 -9.60 8.63
CA GLU A 39 -5.37 -10.96 9.15
C GLU A 39 -5.25 -11.02 10.68
N ASN A 40 -5.09 -9.89 11.36
CA ASN A 40 -4.89 -9.81 12.81
C ASN A 40 -6.19 -9.97 13.62
N VAL A 41 -7.32 -10.20 12.97
CA VAL A 41 -8.63 -10.43 13.58
C VAL A 41 -9.04 -11.89 13.43
N ASN A 42 -9.85 -12.43 14.37
CA ASN A 42 -10.34 -13.82 14.38
C ASN A 42 -11.11 -14.20 13.11
N GLY A 43 -10.39 -14.57 12.06
CA GLY A 43 -10.91 -14.94 10.74
C GLY A 43 -10.34 -14.11 9.58
N GLY A 44 -9.79 -12.92 9.86
CA GLY A 44 -9.32 -11.98 8.84
C GLY A 44 -10.45 -11.32 8.04
N THR A 45 -10.18 -10.13 7.50
CA THR A 45 -11.14 -9.37 6.69
C THR A 45 -10.47 -8.79 5.46
N GLN A 46 -11.21 -8.79 4.36
CA GLN A 46 -10.88 -8.09 3.13
C GLN A 46 -12.01 -7.14 2.77
N PHE A 47 -11.68 -5.90 2.44
CA PHE A 47 -12.63 -4.90 1.97
C PHE A 47 -12.15 -4.29 0.66
N ALA A 48 -13.07 -3.97 -0.25
CA ALA A 48 -12.74 -3.25 -1.48
C ALA A 48 -13.58 -1.99 -1.64
N TYR A 49 -12.90 -0.86 -1.86
CA TYR A 49 -13.47 0.35 -2.42
C TYR A 49 -13.35 0.28 -3.94
N LEU A 50 -14.47 0.42 -4.63
CA LEU A 50 -14.57 0.19 -6.07
C LEU A 50 -15.13 1.43 -6.77
N SER A 51 -14.47 1.90 -7.81
CA SER A 51 -15.11 2.82 -8.75
C SER A 51 -16.27 2.15 -9.48
N THR A 52 -17.19 2.96 -10.01
CA THR A 52 -18.40 2.46 -10.69
C THR A 52 -18.04 1.53 -11.85
N GLY A 53 -18.66 0.34 -11.88
CA GLY A 53 -18.48 -0.67 -12.93
C GLY A 53 -17.50 -1.79 -12.58
N LEU A 54 -16.74 -1.68 -11.49
CA LEU A 54 -15.92 -2.78 -10.98
C LEU A 54 -16.73 -3.70 -10.06
N LEU A 55 -16.35 -4.98 -10.07
CA LEU A 55 -16.93 -6.03 -9.22
C LEU A 55 -15.91 -6.50 -8.19
N GLN A 56 -16.40 -6.93 -7.03
CA GLN A 56 -15.57 -7.42 -5.92
C GLN A 56 -14.58 -8.51 -6.35
N ASP A 57 -15.00 -9.46 -7.19
CA ASP A 57 -14.13 -10.56 -7.63
C ASP A 57 -13.22 -10.20 -8.82
N GLY A 58 -13.35 -8.98 -9.34
CA GLY A 58 -12.58 -8.48 -10.49
C GLY A 58 -11.34 -7.67 -10.13
N VAL A 59 -11.03 -7.51 -8.84
CA VAL A 59 -9.91 -6.69 -8.37
C VAL A 59 -8.89 -7.51 -7.57
N ALA A 60 -7.67 -6.99 -7.49
CA ALA A 60 -6.60 -7.66 -6.76
C ALA A 60 -6.71 -7.43 -5.25
N TYR A 61 -6.37 -8.46 -4.47
CA TYR A 61 -6.28 -8.40 -3.02
C TYR A 61 -4.92 -8.87 -2.54
N CYS A 62 -4.51 -8.42 -1.36
CA CYS A 62 -3.46 -9.10 -0.62
C CYS A 62 -3.88 -10.55 -0.26
N PHE A 63 -2.89 -11.36 0.10
CA PHE A 63 -3.16 -12.69 0.64
C PHE A 63 -4.05 -12.60 1.89
N CYS A 64 -4.97 -13.55 2.02
CA CYS A 64 -5.77 -13.75 3.22
C CYS A 64 -6.06 -15.25 3.38
N GLN A 65 -6.11 -15.73 4.62
CA GLN A 65 -6.50 -17.11 4.92
C GLN A 65 -7.93 -17.45 4.46
N LEU A 66 -8.23 -18.75 4.32
CA LEU A 66 -9.48 -19.25 3.71
C LEU A 66 -10.77 -18.74 4.39
N GLN A 67 -10.72 -18.48 5.68
CA GLN A 67 -11.88 -18.03 6.45
C GLN A 67 -12.10 -16.50 6.41
N CYS A 68 -11.30 -15.75 5.64
CA CYS A 68 -11.47 -14.31 5.53
C CYS A 68 -12.82 -13.96 4.92
N SER A 69 -13.53 -13.06 5.59
CA SER A 69 -14.72 -12.45 5.01
C SER A 69 -14.32 -11.40 3.98
N ARG A 70 -15.07 -11.32 2.87
CA ARG A 70 -14.84 -10.34 1.81
C ARG A 70 -16.10 -9.53 1.57
N THR A 71 -15.96 -8.21 1.62
CA THR A 71 -17.01 -7.26 1.31
C THR A 71 -16.48 -6.14 0.43
N SER A 72 -17.37 -5.35 -0.14
CA SER A 72 -17.00 -4.24 -1.01
C SER A 72 -18.04 -3.11 -0.96
N LYS A 73 -17.62 -1.94 -1.43
CA LYS A 73 -18.47 -0.78 -1.62
C LYS A 73 -18.08 -0.07 -2.91
N THR A 74 -19.08 0.20 -3.74
CA THR A 74 -18.92 1.07 -4.90
C THR A 74 -19.04 2.53 -4.47
N VAL A 75 -18.14 3.38 -4.95
CA VAL A 75 -18.07 4.81 -4.63
C VAL A 75 -18.07 5.64 -5.92
N PHE A 76 -18.45 6.90 -5.80
CA PHE A 76 -18.51 7.85 -6.92
C PHE A 76 -17.11 8.35 -7.32
N SER A 77 -16.27 8.67 -6.34
CA SER A 77 -14.86 9.05 -6.55
C SER A 77 -14.02 8.32 -5.52
N LEU A 78 -12.87 7.82 -5.95
CA LEU A 78 -11.90 7.10 -5.12
C LEU A 78 -10.51 7.61 -5.45
N GLN A 79 -9.80 8.06 -4.42
CA GLN A 79 -8.47 8.64 -4.57
C GLN A 79 -7.55 8.13 -3.48
N TYR A 80 -6.27 7.98 -3.82
CA TYR A 80 -5.24 7.52 -2.89
C TYR A 80 -4.03 8.42 -2.94
N ASN A 81 -3.41 8.61 -1.78
CA ASN A 81 -2.18 9.37 -1.61
C ASN A 81 -1.10 8.41 -1.07
N GLU A 82 -0.24 7.94 -1.98
CA GLU A 82 0.84 7.00 -1.63
C GLU A 82 1.84 7.59 -0.63
N GLY A 83 2.08 8.90 -0.68
CA GLY A 83 3.03 9.58 0.21
C GLY A 83 2.56 9.63 1.67
N THR A 84 1.25 9.53 1.92
CA THR A 84 0.66 9.63 3.27
C THR A 84 -0.15 8.40 3.68
N ASN A 85 -0.32 7.42 2.79
CA ASN A 85 -1.18 6.25 2.98
C ASN A 85 -2.65 6.57 3.28
N TYR A 86 -3.14 7.74 2.83
CA TYR A 86 -4.55 8.06 2.95
C TYR A 86 -5.33 7.71 1.70
N LEU A 87 -6.41 6.96 1.90
CA LEU A 87 -7.51 6.86 0.97
C LEU A 87 -8.51 8.00 1.23
N ARG A 88 -9.12 8.52 0.17
CA ARG A 88 -10.35 9.29 0.29
C ARG A 88 -11.38 8.89 -0.76
N TYR A 89 -12.65 8.94 -0.39
CA TYR A 89 -13.74 8.60 -1.31
C TYR A 89 -14.99 9.46 -1.10
N LYS A 90 -15.86 9.48 -2.12
CA LYS A 90 -17.20 10.08 -2.08
C LYS A 90 -18.25 9.08 -2.51
N GLU A 91 -19.41 9.08 -1.87
CA GLU A 91 -20.53 8.22 -2.26
C GLU A 91 -21.42 8.89 -3.32
N SER A 92 -21.44 10.22 -3.35
CA SER A 92 -22.12 11.04 -4.35
C SER A 92 -21.33 12.32 -4.68
N PRO A 93 -21.63 13.01 -5.80
CA PRO A 93 -20.89 14.21 -6.21
C PRO A 93 -20.96 15.38 -5.22
N SER A 94 -22.08 15.49 -4.50
CA SER A 94 -22.35 16.58 -3.55
C SER A 94 -21.79 16.34 -2.16
N GLU A 95 -21.32 15.14 -1.87
CA GLU A 95 -20.75 14.81 -0.57
C GLU A 95 -19.30 15.25 -0.44
N GLU A 96 -18.89 15.49 0.80
CA GLU A 96 -17.49 15.69 1.17
C GLU A 96 -16.70 14.37 1.11
N TYR A 97 -15.39 14.47 0.97
CA TYR A 97 -14.54 13.29 1.03
C TYR A 97 -14.53 12.68 2.43
N THR A 98 -14.74 11.36 2.50
CA THR A 98 -14.40 10.57 3.68
C THR A 98 -12.97 10.09 3.56
N TYR A 99 -12.18 10.23 4.63
CA TYR A 99 -10.77 9.86 4.67
C TYR A 99 -10.57 8.58 5.47
N TYR A 100 -9.65 7.74 5.03
CA TYR A 100 -9.30 6.49 5.69
C TYR A 100 -7.79 6.27 5.63
N ASP A 101 -7.19 6.03 6.78
CA ASP A 101 -5.76 5.72 6.90
C ASP A 101 -5.54 4.23 6.63
N THR A 102 -4.71 3.92 5.62
CA THR A 102 -4.41 2.54 5.23
C THR A 102 -3.10 2.03 5.81
N SER A 103 -2.40 2.78 6.65
CA SER A 103 -1.03 2.45 7.11
C SER A 103 -0.92 1.10 7.82
N ASP A 104 -1.97 0.70 8.54
CA ASP A 104 -2.01 -0.57 9.28
C ASP A 104 -2.54 -1.76 8.45
N TRP A 105 -2.77 -1.57 7.15
CA TRP A 105 -3.45 -2.54 6.28
C TRP A 105 -2.55 -2.98 5.15
N CYS A 106 -2.62 -4.27 4.77
CA CYS A 106 -2.09 -4.68 3.48
C CYS A 106 -3.04 -4.19 2.39
N ILE A 107 -2.52 -3.42 1.43
CA ILE A 107 -3.33 -2.85 0.35
C ILE A 107 -2.90 -3.31 -1.05
N LYS A 108 -3.86 -3.26 -1.97
CA LYS A 108 -3.66 -3.27 -3.43
C LYS A 108 -4.55 -2.20 -4.05
N TYR A 109 -4.04 -1.46 -5.01
CA TYR A 109 -4.79 -0.45 -5.76
C TYR A 109 -4.30 -0.36 -7.20
N GLU A 110 -5.17 0.16 -8.06
CA GLU A 110 -4.95 0.53 -9.47
C GLU A 110 -5.96 1.61 -9.83
#